data_AF-A0A8T4MLE3-F1
#
_entry.id   AF-A0A8T4MLE3-F1
#
_cell.length_a   1.000
_cell.length_b   1.000
_cell.length_c   1.000
_cell.angle_alpha   90.00
_cell.angle_beta   90.00
_cell.angle_gamma   90.00
#
_symmetry.space_group_name_H-M   'P 1'
#
loop_
_entity.id
_entity.type
_entity.pdbx_description
1 polymer ?
#
loop_
_entity_poly.entity_id
_entity_poly.type
_entity_poly.pdbx_seq_one_letter_code
_entity_poly.pdbx_strand_id
1 'polypeptide(L)'
;MKRGHDYPGLLISFEGGEGSGKSTQIKLLQEYLSQQGYVISRGRCSGGTPIGERIREILQNPKIEDLNERTELLLFIGSRAESVAKIVLPTLKSGGICLHDRFRESSIAYQGHGRELSFHERVREGYIKMAQEEPDRIKVIPFQKDKIGEMQNQIRKAVDQYIAHFQLRDKLIRANP
;
A
#
# COMPACT_ATOMS: atom_id res chain seq x y z
N MET A 1 -10.42 -11.19 14.79
CA MET A 1 -9.58 -10.23 14.05
C MET A 1 -9.40 -8.95 14.87
N LYS A 2 -8.20 -8.34 14.88
CA LYS A 2 -7.95 -7.05 15.57
C LYS A 2 -7.31 -6.07 14.59
N ARG A 3 -7.64 -4.78 14.73
CA ARG A 3 -6.97 -3.70 13.98
C ARG A 3 -5.60 -3.43 14.61
N GLY A 4 -4.64 -2.99 13.80
CA GLY A 4 -3.30 -2.62 14.28
C GLY A 4 -3.21 -1.25 14.96
N HIS A 5 -4.33 -0.53 15.11
CA HIS A 5 -4.42 0.79 15.73
C HIS A 5 -5.87 1.12 16.13
N ASP A 6 -6.04 2.13 16.97
CA ASP A 6 -7.36 2.57 17.47
C ASP A 6 -7.94 3.78 16.73
N TYR A 7 -7.19 4.38 15.79
CA TYR A 7 -7.69 5.50 14.99
C TYR A 7 -8.94 5.16 14.16
N PRO A 8 -9.83 6.14 13.91
CA PRO A 8 -11.07 5.93 13.17
C PRO A 8 -10.85 5.62 11.68
N GLY A 9 -9.80 6.19 11.07
CA GLY A 9 -9.50 6.05 9.64
C GLY A 9 -8.99 4.67 9.24
N LEU A 10 -8.78 4.45 7.94
CA LEU A 10 -8.36 3.16 7.38
C LEU A 10 -7.12 3.33 6.49
N LEU A 11 -6.12 2.45 6.63
CA LEU A 11 -4.99 2.35 5.71
C LEU A 11 -5.18 1.12 4.82
N ILE A 12 -5.08 1.31 3.50
CA ILE A 12 -5.11 0.26 2.49
C ILE A 12 -3.83 0.36 1.68
N SER A 13 -2.93 -0.60 1.85
CA SER A 13 -1.68 -0.68 1.08
C SER A 13 -1.82 -1.64 -0.09
N PHE A 14 -1.24 -1.25 -1.23
CA PHE A 14 -1.17 -2.07 -2.43
C PHE A 14 0.26 -2.56 -2.61
N GLU A 15 0.42 -3.88 -2.68
CA GLU A 15 1.71 -4.55 -2.83
C GLU A 15 1.75 -5.34 -4.13
N GLY A 16 2.97 -5.52 -4.69
CA GLY A 16 3.18 -6.26 -5.94
C GLY A 16 4.37 -5.74 -6.75
N GLY A 17 4.84 -6.53 -7.72
CA GLY A 17 5.97 -6.16 -8.59
C GLY A 17 5.72 -4.92 -9.46
N GLU A 18 6.75 -4.43 -10.14
CA GLU A 18 6.55 -3.42 -11.19
C GLU A 18 5.67 -3.98 -12.32
N GLY A 19 4.89 -3.11 -12.97
CA GLY A 19 3.96 -3.52 -14.03
C GLY A 19 2.68 -4.26 -13.55
N SER A 20 2.52 -4.53 -12.25
CA SER A 20 1.36 -5.28 -11.72
C SER A 20 0.03 -4.50 -11.69
N GLY A 21 -0.03 -3.28 -12.27
CA GLY A 21 -1.25 -2.47 -12.34
C GLY A 21 -1.67 -1.76 -11.05
N LYS A 22 -0.83 -1.71 -10.00
CA LYS A 22 -1.16 -1.05 -8.71
C LYS A 22 -1.67 0.38 -8.88
N SER A 23 -0.96 1.20 -9.65
CA SER A 23 -1.33 2.61 -9.86
C SER A 23 -2.73 2.75 -10.45
N THR A 24 -3.08 1.89 -11.41
CA THR A 24 -4.41 1.82 -12.01
C THR A 24 -5.46 1.42 -10.97
N GLN A 25 -5.23 0.34 -10.22
CA GLN A 25 -6.19 -0.14 -9.22
C GLN A 25 -6.39 0.85 -8.06
N ILE A 26 -5.32 1.50 -7.59
CA ILE A 26 -5.39 2.57 -6.59
C ILE A 26 -6.28 3.71 -7.09
N LYS A 27 -6.08 4.16 -8.35
CA LYS A 27 -6.89 5.23 -8.94
C LYS A 27 -8.37 4.83 -9.02
N LEU A 28 -8.66 3.65 -9.53
CA LEU A 28 -10.04 3.14 -9.65
C LEU A 28 -10.72 2.95 -8.29
N LEU A 29 -9.96 2.57 -7.25
CA LEU A 29 -10.49 2.43 -5.90
C LEU A 29 -10.74 3.79 -5.26
N GLN A 30 -9.82 4.74 -5.47
CA GLN A 30 -10.00 6.12 -5.02
C GLN A 30 -11.29 6.69 -5.59
N GLU A 31 -11.50 6.61 -6.90
CA GLU A 31 -12.70 7.12 -7.56
C GLU A 31 -13.98 6.48 -6.98
N TYR A 32 -13.97 5.16 -6.80
CA TYR A 32 -15.09 4.43 -6.21
C TYR A 32 -15.43 4.88 -4.79
N LEU A 33 -14.43 4.99 -3.92
CA LEU A 33 -14.63 5.38 -2.53
C LEU A 33 -14.99 6.86 -2.40
N SER A 34 -14.44 7.73 -3.27
CA SER A 34 -14.80 9.15 -3.33
C SER A 34 -16.23 9.35 -3.80
N GLN A 35 -16.72 8.54 -4.75
CA GLN A 35 -18.14 8.54 -5.14
C GLN A 35 -19.09 8.14 -4.01
N GLN A 36 -18.61 7.37 -3.04
CA GLN A 36 -19.34 7.10 -1.80
C GLN A 36 -19.19 8.21 -0.75
N GLY A 37 -18.47 9.29 -1.07
CA GLY A 37 -18.28 10.44 -0.19
C GLY A 37 -17.15 10.29 0.82
N TYR A 38 -16.35 9.21 0.82
CA TYR A 38 -15.23 9.09 1.75
C TYR A 38 -14.12 10.10 1.45
N VAL A 39 -13.50 10.66 2.50
CA VAL A 39 -12.28 11.47 2.37
C VAL A 39 -11.08 10.54 2.19
N ILE A 40 -10.32 10.76 1.14
CA ILE A 40 -9.22 9.88 0.75
C ILE A 40 -7.92 10.67 0.63
N SER A 41 -6.84 10.11 1.17
CA SER A 41 -5.47 10.54 0.90
C SER A 41 -4.70 9.45 0.16
N ARG A 42 -3.63 9.86 -0.53
CA ARG A 42 -2.69 8.92 -1.17
C ARG A 42 -1.29 9.08 -0.61
N GLY A 43 -0.64 7.96 -0.36
CA GLY A 43 0.78 7.88 0.01
C GLY A 43 1.53 6.86 -0.83
N ARG A 44 2.87 6.86 -0.72
CA ARG A 44 3.76 5.89 -1.37
C ARG A 44 5.01 5.68 -0.53
N CYS A 45 5.61 4.48 -0.56
CA CYS A 45 6.81 4.15 0.22
C CYS A 45 8.09 4.87 -0.26
N SER A 46 8.11 5.30 -1.52
CA SER A 46 9.13 6.16 -2.12
C SER A 46 8.45 7.28 -2.92
N GLY A 47 8.11 8.36 -2.22
CA GLY A 47 7.41 9.53 -2.77
C GLY A 47 6.22 9.98 -1.91
N GLY A 48 5.46 10.94 -2.41
CA GLY A 48 4.28 11.51 -1.75
C GLY A 48 4.58 12.62 -0.74
N THR A 49 5.85 12.86 -0.40
CA THR A 49 6.31 14.02 0.38
C THR A 49 7.55 14.63 -0.28
N PRO A 50 7.89 15.91 -0.04
CA PRO A 50 9.08 16.52 -0.63
C PRO A 50 10.37 15.72 -0.40
N ILE A 51 10.58 15.22 0.84
CA ILE A 51 11.73 14.37 1.18
C ILE A 51 11.58 12.98 0.53
N GLY A 52 10.38 12.41 0.53
CA GLY A 52 10.10 11.12 -0.09
C GLY A 52 10.41 11.12 -1.59
N GLU A 53 10.13 12.21 -2.30
CA GLU A 53 10.49 12.38 -3.72
C GLU A 53 12.01 12.47 -3.91
N ARG A 54 12.76 13.15 -3.04
CA ARG A 54 14.24 13.15 -3.09
C ARG A 54 14.83 11.77 -2.88
N ILE A 55 14.29 11.01 -1.93
CA ILE A 55 14.71 9.62 -1.69
C ILE A 55 14.38 8.77 -2.93
N ARG A 56 13.22 8.98 -3.55
CA ARG A 56 12.84 8.29 -4.78
C ARG A 56 13.79 8.61 -5.93
N GLU A 57 14.18 9.87 -6.11
CA GLU A 57 15.17 10.28 -7.10
C GLU A 57 16.46 9.47 -6.93
N ILE A 58 16.95 9.29 -5.70
CA ILE A 58 18.13 8.45 -5.41
C ILE A 58 17.88 6.99 -5.79
N LEU A 59 16.77 6.41 -5.31
CA LEU A 59 16.45 4.99 -5.49
C LEU A 59 16.19 4.60 -6.96
N GLN A 60 15.74 5.54 -7.79
CA GLN A 60 15.41 5.30 -9.20
C GLN A 60 16.47 5.83 -10.16
N ASN A 61 17.56 6.42 -9.66
CA ASN A 61 18.58 7.00 -10.51
C ASN A 61 19.48 5.90 -11.10
N PRO A 62 19.42 5.63 -12.42
CA PRO A 62 20.24 4.60 -13.04
C PRO A 62 21.74 4.92 -13.02
N LYS A 63 22.13 6.16 -12.72
CA LYS A 63 23.53 6.58 -12.60
C LYS A 63 24.15 6.27 -11.23
N ILE A 64 23.33 5.93 -10.23
CA ILE A 64 23.83 5.51 -8.93
C ILE A 64 24.08 4.01 -9.02
N GLU A 65 25.33 3.67 -9.33
CA GLU A 65 25.82 2.30 -9.33
C GLU A 65 26.21 1.90 -7.89
N ASP A 66 26.13 0.60 -7.59
CA ASP A 66 26.58 0.00 -6.32
C ASP A 66 25.99 0.57 -5.02
N LEU A 67 24.73 1.02 -5.04
CA LEU A 67 24.02 1.34 -3.81
C LEU A 67 23.92 0.09 -2.91
N ASN A 68 24.49 0.17 -1.71
CA ASN A 68 24.45 -0.92 -0.75
C ASN A 68 22.99 -1.27 -0.39
N GLU A 69 22.66 -2.57 -0.34
CA GLU A 69 21.31 -3.08 -0.06
C GLU A 69 20.73 -2.53 1.26
N ARG A 70 21.56 -2.39 2.30
CA ARG A 70 21.13 -1.82 3.59
C ARG A 70 20.82 -0.32 3.47
N THR A 71 21.59 0.40 2.67
CA THR A 71 21.33 1.82 2.38
C THR A 71 20.02 1.98 1.62
N GLU A 72 19.80 1.18 0.58
CA GLU A 72 18.53 1.16 -0.18
C GLU A 72 17.34 0.92 0.75
N LEU A 73 17.45 -0.11 1.60
CA LEU A 73 16.44 -0.43 2.59
C LEU A 73 16.17 0.71 3.59
N LEU A 74 17.23 1.31 4.14
CA LEU A 74 17.11 2.40 5.12
C LEU A 74 16.49 3.65 4.47
N LEU A 75 16.78 3.91 3.20
CA LEU A 75 16.13 4.97 2.43
C LEU A 75 14.63 4.70 2.26
N PHE A 76 14.23 3.48 1.90
CA PHE A 76 12.81 3.10 1.88
C PHE A 76 12.14 3.24 3.26
N ILE A 77 12.80 2.81 4.33
CA ILE A 77 12.30 2.95 5.70
C ILE A 77 12.14 4.44 6.07
N GLY A 78 13.13 5.27 5.76
CA GLY A 78 13.09 6.72 6.02
C GLY A 78 11.97 7.42 5.27
N SER A 79 11.80 7.12 3.98
CA SER A 79 10.71 7.68 3.16
C SER A 79 9.34 7.27 3.69
N ARG A 80 9.19 6.01 4.11
CA ARG A 80 7.97 5.53 4.78
C ARG A 80 7.71 6.22 6.12
N ALA A 81 8.73 6.43 6.95
CA ALA A 81 8.57 7.12 8.22
C ALA A 81 8.03 8.55 8.00
N GLU A 82 8.55 9.26 7.00
CA GLU A 82 8.05 10.58 6.60
C GLU A 82 6.61 10.51 6.07
N SER A 83 6.30 9.56 5.19
CA SER A 83 4.93 9.33 4.70
C SER A 83 3.96 9.03 5.85
N VAL A 84 4.38 8.26 6.84
CA VAL A 84 3.57 7.95 8.03
C VAL A 84 3.28 9.21 8.83
N ALA A 85 4.30 10.02 9.10
CA ALA A 85 4.17 11.23 9.89
C ALA A 85 3.31 12.30 9.20
N LYS A 86 3.46 12.47 7.88
CA LYS A 86 2.83 13.57 7.13
C LYS A 86 1.51 13.21 6.45
N ILE A 87 1.27 11.94 6.15
CA ILE A 87 0.11 11.50 5.36
C ILE A 87 -0.72 10.48 6.12
N VAL A 88 -0.12 9.34 6.50
CA VAL A 88 -0.89 8.21 7.06
C VAL A 88 -1.50 8.58 8.41
N LEU A 89 -0.70 9.01 9.39
CA LEU A 89 -1.21 9.32 10.73
C LEU A 89 -2.24 10.45 10.72
N PRO A 90 -2.03 11.60 10.03
CA PRO A 90 -3.07 12.62 9.92
C PRO A 90 -4.37 12.09 9.32
N THR A 91 -4.29 11.26 8.28
CA THR A 91 -5.47 10.67 7.62
C THR A 91 -6.20 9.70 8.54
N LEU A 92 -5.46 8.81 9.23
CA LEU A 92 -6.06 7.85 10.15
C LEU A 92 -6.74 8.56 11.32
N LYS A 93 -6.09 9.58 11.88
CA LYS A 93 -6.63 10.38 13.00
C LYS A 93 -7.91 11.12 12.64
N SER A 94 -8.00 11.66 11.42
CA SER A 94 -9.19 12.39 10.96
C SER A 94 -10.36 11.48 10.55
N GLY A 95 -10.16 10.17 10.49
CA GLY A 95 -11.18 9.24 9.98
C GLY A 95 -11.11 9.01 8.46
N GLY A 96 -10.11 9.54 7.77
CA GLY A 96 -9.95 9.35 6.33
C GLY A 96 -9.48 7.94 5.94
N ILE A 97 -9.57 7.63 4.65
CA ILE A 97 -8.97 6.43 4.06
C ILE A 97 -7.65 6.82 3.39
N CYS A 98 -6.55 6.19 3.79
CA CYS A 98 -5.26 6.34 3.13
C CYS A 98 -5.02 5.17 2.17
N LEU A 99 -4.92 5.45 0.87
CA LEU A 99 -4.50 4.48 -0.13
C LEU A 99 -3.00 4.61 -0.35
N HIS A 100 -2.23 3.54 -0.15
CA HIS A 100 -0.77 3.61 -0.12
C HIS A 100 -0.14 2.64 -1.12
N ASP A 101 0.68 3.16 -2.04
CA ASP A 101 1.47 2.35 -2.98
C ASP A 101 2.73 1.86 -2.27
N ARG A 102 2.71 0.57 -1.85
CA ARG A 102 3.69 -0.12 -1.01
C ARG A 102 3.80 0.43 0.42
N PHE A 103 3.78 -0.44 1.43
CA PHE A 103 3.95 -0.03 2.82
C PHE A 103 4.95 -0.91 3.58
N ARG A 104 4.50 -1.65 4.59
CA ARG A 104 5.38 -2.42 5.49
C ARG A 104 5.89 -3.69 4.81
N GLU A 105 5.02 -4.34 4.07
CA GLU A 105 5.24 -5.65 3.47
C GLU A 105 6.27 -5.58 2.34
N SER A 106 6.35 -4.45 1.62
CA SER A 106 7.44 -4.17 0.66
C SER A 106 8.84 -4.22 1.29
N SER A 107 9.04 -3.75 2.52
CA SER A 107 10.39 -3.80 3.12
C SER A 107 10.77 -5.18 3.66
N ILE A 108 9.80 -5.99 4.07
CA ILE A 108 10.04 -7.39 4.47
C ILE A 108 10.42 -8.23 3.26
N ALA A 109 9.73 -8.01 2.13
CA ALA A 109 10.07 -8.63 0.86
C ALA A 109 11.49 -8.29 0.38
N TYR A 110 11.93 -7.04 0.52
CA TYR A 110 13.28 -6.61 0.12
C TYR A 110 14.39 -7.00 1.10
N GLN A 111 14.10 -7.11 2.41
CA GLN A 111 15.08 -7.52 3.43
C GLN A 111 15.55 -8.98 3.29
N GLY A 112 14.90 -9.76 2.44
CA GLY A 112 15.17 -11.16 2.28
C GLY A 112 15.78 -11.53 0.92
N HIS A 113 17.09 -11.37 0.77
CA HIS A 113 17.95 -12.19 -0.10
C HIS A 113 18.15 -11.71 -1.54
N GLY A 114 19.36 -11.21 -1.82
CA GLY A 114 20.21 -11.47 -2.99
C GLY A 114 19.61 -11.39 -4.42
N ARG A 115 20.23 -10.56 -5.25
CA ARG A 115 19.99 -10.42 -6.70
C ARG A 115 20.24 -11.73 -7.47
N GLU A 116 19.22 -12.53 -7.71
CA GLU A 116 19.15 -13.48 -8.84
C GLU A 116 17.73 -14.08 -8.89
N LEU A 117 17.22 -14.37 -10.10
CA LEU A 117 15.85 -14.82 -10.50
C LEU A 117 14.94 -15.46 -9.43
N SER A 118 15.52 -16.24 -8.52
CA SER A 118 14.94 -16.67 -7.24
C SER A 118 14.38 -15.57 -6.30
N PHE A 119 14.74 -14.29 -6.47
CA PHE A 119 14.29 -13.18 -5.62
C PHE A 119 12.80 -12.88 -5.79
N HIS A 120 12.32 -12.80 -7.04
CA HIS A 120 10.92 -12.49 -7.31
C HIS A 120 9.98 -13.60 -6.84
N GLU A 121 10.43 -14.86 -6.94
CA GLU A 121 9.72 -16.03 -6.43
C GLU A 121 9.68 -16.03 -4.90
N ARG A 122 10.82 -15.82 -4.22
CA ARG A 122 10.86 -15.70 -2.76
C ARG A 122 10.03 -14.55 -2.22
N VAL A 123 10.09 -13.38 -2.86
CA VAL A 123 9.25 -12.22 -2.50
C VAL A 123 7.78 -12.60 -2.61
N ARG A 124 7.39 -13.24 -3.71
CA ARG A 124 6.02 -13.72 -3.91
C ARG A 124 5.61 -14.75 -2.84
N GLU A 125 6.47 -15.71 -2.53
CA GLU A 125 6.23 -16.69 -1.47
C GLU A 125 6.06 -16.03 -0.11
N GLY A 126 6.90 -15.03 0.21
CA GLY A 126 6.78 -14.24 1.43
C GLY A 126 5.42 -13.54 1.52
N TYR A 127 4.95 -12.92 0.44
CA TYR A 127 3.60 -12.33 0.40
C TYR A 127 2.49 -13.37 0.56
N ILE A 128 2.60 -14.53 -0.10
CA ILE A 128 1.62 -15.61 0.01
C ILE A 128 1.57 -16.13 1.44
N LYS A 129 2.73 -16.36 2.07
CA LYS A 129 2.82 -16.80 3.46
C LYS A 129 2.19 -15.78 4.42
N MET A 130 2.52 -14.50 4.28
CA MET A 130 1.87 -13.46 5.09
C MET A 130 0.35 -13.41 4.87
N ALA A 131 -0.11 -13.64 3.63
CA ALA A 131 -1.54 -13.72 3.33
C ALA A 131 -2.22 -14.96 3.92
N GLN A 132 -1.50 -16.08 4.07
CA GLN A 132 -1.99 -17.27 4.74
C GLN A 132 -2.02 -17.11 6.26
N GLU A 133 -1.03 -16.42 6.83
CA GLU A 133 -0.94 -16.13 8.27
C GLU A 133 -1.92 -15.04 8.71
N GLU A 134 -2.19 -14.08 7.84
CA GLU A 134 -3.08 -12.94 8.10
C GLU A 134 -4.16 -12.77 7.01
N PRO A 135 -5.00 -13.80 6.76
CA PRO A 135 -5.94 -13.82 5.64
C PRO A 135 -7.03 -12.76 5.75
N ASP A 136 -7.30 -12.29 6.95
CA ASP A 136 -8.27 -11.22 7.14
C ASP A 136 -7.66 -9.84 6.79
N ARG A 137 -6.34 -9.64 6.99
CA ARG A 137 -5.63 -8.37 6.73
C ARG A 137 -5.11 -8.28 5.30
N ILE A 138 -4.65 -9.38 4.74
CA ILE A 138 -3.96 -9.42 3.46
C ILE A 138 -4.78 -10.25 2.47
N LYS A 139 -5.22 -9.62 1.39
CA LYS A 139 -5.97 -10.27 0.31
C LYS A 139 -5.09 -10.35 -0.94
N VAL A 140 -4.94 -11.56 -1.48
CA VAL A 140 -4.22 -11.79 -2.73
C VAL A 140 -5.18 -11.64 -3.90
N ILE A 141 -4.91 -10.67 -4.77
CA ILE A 141 -5.66 -10.47 -6.01
C ILE A 141 -4.77 -10.88 -7.18
N PRO A 142 -5.10 -11.96 -7.92
CA PRO A 142 -4.31 -12.40 -9.05
C PRO A 142 -4.29 -11.36 -10.17
N PHE A 143 -3.09 -11.00 -10.63
CA PHE A 143 -2.93 -10.08 -11.76
C PHE A 143 -3.39 -10.72 -13.06
N GLN A 144 -4.23 -10.01 -13.82
CA GLN A 144 -4.75 -10.44 -15.11
C GLN A 144 -4.77 -9.24 -16.07
N LYS A 145 -3.88 -9.25 -17.06
CA LYS A 145 -3.62 -8.11 -17.96
C LYS A 145 -4.88 -7.55 -18.62
N ASP A 146 -5.77 -8.43 -19.08
CA ASP A 146 -6.97 -8.04 -19.85
C ASP A 146 -8.24 -7.96 -19.00
N LYS A 147 -8.11 -8.10 -17.67
CA LYS A 147 -9.25 -8.18 -16.74
C LYS A 147 -9.19 -7.15 -15.62
N ILE A 148 -8.82 -5.93 -15.97
CA ILE A 148 -8.68 -4.80 -15.03
C ILE A 148 -9.95 -4.59 -14.20
N GLY A 149 -11.13 -4.64 -14.85
CA GLY A 149 -12.41 -4.48 -14.18
C GLY A 149 -12.75 -5.60 -13.20
N GLU A 150 -12.44 -6.86 -13.55
CA GLU A 150 -12.65 -8.00 -12.63
C GLU A 150 -11.75 -7.89 -11.41
N MET A 151 -10.47 -7.55 -11.60
CA MET A 151 -9.54 -7.31 -10.48
C MET A 151 -10.07 -6.19 -9.59
N GLN A 152 -10.53 -5.09 -10.17
CA GLN A 152 -11.08 -3.97 -9.42
C GLN A 152 -12.33 -4.36 -8.62
N ASN A 153 -13.20 -5.20 -9.18
CA ASN A 153 -14.38 -5.70 -8.46
C ASN A 153 -13.99 -6.55 -7.25
N GLN A 154 -12.94 -7.38 -7.37
CA GLN A 154 -12.44 -8.15 -6.22
C GLN A 154 -11.87 -7.23 -5.13
N ILE A 155 -11.15 -6.17 -5.53
CA ILE A 155 -10.60 -5.18 -4.60
C ILE A 155 -11.72 -4.44 -3.87
N ARG A 156 -12.72 -3.91 -4.61
CA ARG A 156 -13.88 -3.24 -4.02
C ARG A 156 -14.60 -4.14 -3.01
N LYS A 157 -14.90 -5.37 -3.42
CA LYS A 157 -15.56 -6.36 -2.56
C LYS A 157 -14.76 -6.61 -1.27
N ALA A 158 -13.44 -6.78 -1.36
CA ALA A 158 -12.59 -6.98 -0.20
C ALA A 158 -12.61 -5.76 0.75
N VAL A 159 -12.54 -4.55 0.20
CA VAL A 159 -12.57 -3.30 0.98
C VAL A 159 -13.93 -3.11 1.66
N ASP A 160 -15.04 -3.29 0.94
CA ASP A 160 -16.39 -3.14 1.49
C ASP A 160 -16.66 -4.16 2.60
N GLN A 161 -16.22 -5.41 2.40
CA GLN A 161 -16.31 -6.45 3.43
C GLN A 161 -15.53 -6.08 4.69
N TYR A 162 -14.32 -5.52 4.53
CA TYR A 162 -13.50 -5.07 5.66
C TYR A 162 -14.16 -3.91 6.41
N ILE A 163 -14.67 -2.90 5.69
CA ILE A 163 -15.39 -1.76 6.25
C ILE A 163 -16.63 -2.24 7.02
N ALA A 164 -17.38 -3.18 6.46
CA ALA A 164 -18.57 -3.75 7.12
C ALA A 164 -18.21 -4.56 8.37
N HIS A 165 -17.22 -5.45 8.28
CA HIS A 165 -16.79 -6.30 9.39
C HIS A 165 -16.39 -5.49 10.62
N PHE A 166 -15.64 -4.40 10.44
CA PHE A 166 -15.18 -3.53 11.51
C PHE A 166 -16.12 -2.36 11.83
N GLN A 167 -17.30 -2.32 11.20
CA GLN A 167 -18.31 -1.27 11.38
C GLN A 167 -17.69 0.13 11.23
N LEU A 168 -16.89 0.32 10.18
CA LEU A 168 -16.13 1.55 9.96
C LEU A 168 -16.96 2.63 9.26
N ARG A 169 -18.16 2.32 8.75
CA ARG A 169 -18.97 3.27 7.97
C ARG A 169 -19.27 4.57 8.71
N ASP A 170 -19.50 4.49 10.01
CA ASP A 170 -19.82 5.64 10.87
C ASP A 170 -18.56 6.29 11.49
N LYS A 171 -17.42 5.62 11.38
CA LYS A 171 -16.11 6.11 11.86
C LYS A 171 -15.33 6.84 10.79
N LEU A 172 -15.54 6.45 9.53
CA LEU A 172 -14.85 7.03 8.39
C LEU A 172 -15.48 8.37 8.02
N ILE A 173 -14.65 9.39 7.92
CA ILE A 173 -15.09 10.75 7.60
C ILE A 173 -15.50 10.85 6.13
N ARG A 174 -16.58 11.60 5.89
CA ARG A 174 -17.10 11.89 4.56
C ARG A 174 -16.89 13.36 4.22
N ALA A 175 -16.69 13.68 2.94
CA ALA A 175 -16.45 15.03 2.43
C ALA A 175 -17.71 15.93 2.45
N ASN A 176 -18.61 15.70 3.41
CA ASN A 176 -20.03 16.07 3.51
C ASN A 176 -21.01 15.30 2.59
N PRO A 177 -22.22 15.01 3.10
CA PRO A 177 -23.25 14.17 2.48
C PRO A 177 -23.99 14.84 1.31
#